data_AF-A0A0S2QD97-F1
#
_entry.id   AF-A0A0S2QD97-F1
#
_cell.length_a   1.000
_cell.length_b   1.000
_cell.length_c   1.000
_cell.angle_alpha   90.00
_cell.angle_beta   90.00
_cell.angle_gamma   90.00
#
_symmetry.space_group_name_H-M   'P 1'
#
loop_
_entity.id
_entity.type
_entity.pdbx_description
1 polymer ?
#
loop_
_entity_poly.entity_id
_entity_poly.type
_entity_poly.pdbx_seq_one_letter_code
_entity_poly.pdbx_strand_id
1 'polypeptide(L)'
;MPKKQIFSRQVRTNKQVQASLLFSLVFLASPEFAFARKFTDSVRTVQLNAARADVVLSPNQVRRGKFLFGKACASCHVGGLTKPNPNVGLDIKSLQVARPPKNNVANLIAYIIAPTTYDGLTDISDIHPCTKQSRLYTKVRSLTRFDCFCIGGHVLLQAKLLGEKWGGGKVYY
;
A
#
# COMPACT_ATOMS: atom_id res chain seq x y z
N MET A 1 -32.04 33.64 -48.74
CA MET A 1 -30.98 32.86 -49.42
C MET A 1 -30.26 31.96 -48.43
N PRO A 2 -30.49 30.64 -48.44
CA PRO A 2 -29.72 29.68 -47.65
C PRO A 2 -28.78 28.83 -48.54
N LYS A 3 -27.49 28.73 -48.18
CA LYS A 3 -26.55 27.77 -48.80
C LYS A 3 -26.62 26.45 -48.02
N LYS A 4 -27.13 25.38 -48.65
CA LYS A 4 -27.06 24.01 -48.14
C LYS A 4 -25.63 23.47 -48.33
N GLN A 5 -24.95 23.07 -47.25
CA GLN A 5 -23.73 22.27 -47.34
C GLN A 5 -24.08 20.82 -47.67
N ILE A 6 -23.45 20.30 -48.72
CA ILE A 6 -23.55 18.91 -49.16
C ILE A 6 -22.47 18.14 -48.39
N PHE A 7 -22.89 17.23 -47.51
CA PHE A 7 -21.99 16.30 -46.84
C PHE A 7 -21.66 15.15 -47.80
N SER A 8 -20.44 15.13 -48.35
CA SER A 8 -19.97 14.06 -49.20
C SER A 8 -19.67 12.81 -48.36
N ARG A 9 -20.26 11.69 -48.76
CA ARG A 9 -20.10 10.38 -48.10
C ARG A 9 -18.73 9.82 -48.48
N GLN A 10 -17.74 9.93 -47.58
CA GLN A 10 -16.39 9.39 -47.78
C GLN A 10 -16.46 7.85 -47.89
N VAL A 11 -16.25 7.30 -49.09
CA VAL A 11 -16.20 5.86 -49.34
C VAL A 11 -14.87 5.31 -48.81
N ARG A 12 -14.90 4.54 -47.71
CA ARG A 12 -13.72 3.84 -47.18
C ARG A 12 -13.26 2.80 -48.21
N THR A 13 -11.99 2.86 -48.61
CA THR A 13 -11.41 1.95 -49.61
C THR A 13 -11.07 0.59 -48.99
N ASN A 14 -11.12 -0.48 -49.79
CA ASN A 14 -10.95 -1.88 -49.35
C ASN A 14 -9.61 -2.13 -48.59
N LYS A 15 -8.55 -1.37 -48.91
CA LYS A 15 -7.25 -1.42 -48.22
C LYS A 15 -7.32 -0.91 -46.76
N GLN A 16 -8.14 0.11 -46.49
CA GLN A 16 -8.34 0.63 -45.13
C GLN A 16 -9.17 -0.34 -44.27
N VAL A 17 -10.12 -1.04 -44.90
CA VAL A 17 -10.92 -2.09 -44.26
C VAL A 17 -10.03 -3.29 -43.91
N GLN A 18 -9.18 -3.74 -44.85
CA GLN A 18 -8.23 -4.85 -44.61
C GLN A 18 -7.18 -4.53 -43.55
N ALA A 19 -6.61 -3.33 -43.54
CA ALA A 19 -5.65 -2.91 -42.51
C ALA A 19 -6.29 -2.82 -41.11
N SER A 20 -7.55 -2.38 -41.04
CA SER A 20 -8.31 -2.33 -39.78
C SER A 20 -8.68 -3.72 -39.27
N LEU A 21 -9.02 -4.66 -40.16
CA LEU A 21 -9.28 -6.06 -39.84
C LEU A 21 -8.02 -6.77 -39.34
N LEU A 22 -6.86 -6.56 -39.99
CA LEU A 22 -5.58 -7.12 -39.58
C LEU A 22 -5.11 -6.57 -38.23
N PHE A 23 -5.26 -5.27 -37.98
CA PHE A 23 -4.93 -4.67 -36.68
C PHE A 23 -5.82 -5.21 -35.55
N SER A 24 -7.11 -5.44 -35.84
CA SER A 24 -8.05 -6.04 -34.88
C SER A 24 -7.74 -7.51 -34.58
N LEU A 25 -7.25 -8.26 -35.58
CA LEU A 25 -6.89 -9.67 -35.43
C LEU A 25 -5.63 -9.86 -34.57
N VAL A 26 -4.65 -8.96 -34.69
CA VAL A 26 -3.40 -8.99 -33.90
C VAL A 26 -3.66 -8.70 -32.42
N PHE A 27 -4.63 -7.82 -32.10
CA PHE A 27 -5.01 -7.52 -30.71
C PHE A 27 -5.75 -8.66 -30.01
N LEU A 28 -6.40 -9.55 -30.77
CA LEU A 28 -7.06 -10.76 -30.24
C LEU A 28 -6.09 -11.95 -30.09
N ALA A 29 -4.94 -11.91 -30.76
CA ALA A 29 -3.97 -13.00 -30.81
C ALA A 29 -2.93 -12.98 -29.67
N SER A 30 -2.93 -11.95 -28.83
CA SER A 30 -2.06 -11.84 -27.64
C SER A 30 -2.86 -12.01 -26.35
N PRO A 31 -3.19 -13.25 -25.93
CA PRO A 31 -3.62 -13.47 -24.56
C PRO A 31 -2.39 -13.24 -23.66
N GLU A 32 -2.28 -12.05 -23.08
CA GLU A 32 -1.48 -11.92 -21.86
C GLU A 32 -2.15 -12.77 -20.79
N PHE A 33 -1.68 -14.01 -20.65
CA PHE A 33 -2.10 -14.90 -19.57
C PHE A 33 -1.63 -14.29 -18.24
N ALA A 34 -2.51 -13.53 -17.59
CA ALA A 34 -2.31 -13.05 -16.24
C ALA A 34 -2.41 -14.23 -15.26
N PHE A 35 -1.27 -14.81 -14.87
CA PHE A 35 -1.23 -15.79 -13.80
C PHE A 35 -1.48 -15.11 -12.45
N ALA A 36 -2.65 -15.34 -11.87
CA ALA A 36 -2.91 -14.96 -10.49
C ALA A 36 -1.98 -15.75 -9.56
N ARG A 37 -0.98 -15.07 -8.98
CA ARG A 37 -0.17 -15.68 -7.90
C ARG A 37 -1.09 -15.98 -6.72
N LYS A 38 -1.08 -17.24 -6.26
CA LYS A 38 -1.83 -17.65 -5.06
C LYS A 38 -1.34 -16.84 -3.85
N PHE A 39 -2.28 -16.33 -3.07
CA PHE A 39 -1.99 -15.65 -1.81
C PHE A 39 -1.75 -16.67 -0.69
N THR A 40 -0.58 -17.31 -0.74
CA THR A 40 -0.19 -18.42 0.15
C THR A 40 0.22 -17.94 1.54
N ASP A 41 0.36 -18.89 2.46
CA ASP A 41 0.88 -18.68 3.81
C ASP A 41 2.26 -18.05 3.79
N SER A 42 3.15 -18.54 2.93
CA SER A 42 4.50 -17.98 2.73
C SER A 42 4.49 -16.51 2.30
N VAL A 43 3.49 -16.08 1.54
CA VAL A 43 3.31 -14.66 1.19
C VAL A 43 2.88 -13.86 2.41
N ARG A 44 1.95 -14.39 3.21
CA ARG A 44 1.39 -13.78 4.44
C ARG A 44 2.32 -13.84 5.65
N THR A 45 3.45 -14.55 5.57
CA THR A 45 4.46 -14.59 6.63
C THR A 45 5.20 -13.25 6.74
N VAL A 46 5.25 -12.71 7.97
CA VAL A 46 6.00 -11.50 8.34
C VAL A 46 6.79 -11.74 9.63
N GLN A 47 7.84 -10.94 9.85
CA GLN A 47 8.67 -11.05 11.05
C GLN A 47 7.91 -10.58 12.30
N LEU A 48 7.77 -11.46 13.29
CA LEU A 48 7.05 -11.22 14.54
C LEU A 48 7.85 -10.35 15.52
N ASN A 49 9.15 -10.65 15.72
CA ASN A 49 9.96 -10.02 16.77
C ASN A 49 11.44 -9.86 16.39
N ALA A 50 12.22 -9.24 17.29
CA ALA A 50 13.65 -8.99 17.10
C ALA A 50 14.50 -10.28 17.04
N ALA A 51 14.01 -11.40 17.60
CA ALA A 51 14.65 -12.71 17.51
C ALA A 51 14.43 -13.39 16.14
N ARG A 52 13.89 -12.67 15.15
CA ARG A 52 13.60 -13.18 13.79
C ARG A 52 12.61 -14.34 13.78
N ALA A 53 11.77 -14.47 14.81
CA ALA A 53 10.62 -15.35 14.73
C ALA A 53 9.62 -14.79 13.71
N ASP A 54 8.92 -15.67 13.01
CA ASP A 54 7.94 -15.32 11.99
C ASP A 54 6.51 -15.62 12.46
N VAL A 55 5.54 -14.95 11.86
CA VAL A 55 4.12 -15.22 12.05
C VAL A 55 3.39 -15.21 10.70
N VAL A 56 2.49 -16.17 10.51
CA VAL A 56 1.62 -16.24 9.33
C VAL A 56 0.34 -15.47 9.61
N LEU A 57 0.13 -14.35 8.92
CA LEU A 57 -1.11 -13.57 9.08
C LEU A 57 -2.29 -14.31 8.44
N SER A 58 -3.39 -14.56 9.15
CA SER A 58 -4.62 -15.11 8.55
C SER A 58 -5.20 -14.16 7.49
N PRO A 59 -6.04 -14.65 6.55
CA PRO A 59 -6.66 -13.77 5.54
C PRO A 59 -7.54 -12.68 6.18
N ASN A 60 -8.16 -12.98 7.33
CA ASN A 60 -8.93 -12.02 8.11
C ASN A 60 -8.04 -10.93 8.72
N GLN A 61 -6.88 -11.29 9.26
CA GLN A 61 -5.91 -10.32 9.77
C GLN A 61 -5.37 -9.41 8.66
N VAL A 62 -5.10 -9.96 7.47
CA VAL A 62 -4.69 -9.17 6.29
C VAL A 62 -5.76 -8.15 5.90
N ARG A 63 -7.03 -8.59 5.78
CA ARG A 63 -8.15 -7.70 5.46
C ARG A 63 -8.37 -6.64 6.54
N ARG A 64 -8.36 -7.05 7.81
CA ARG A 64 -8.52 -6.16 8.97
C ARG A 64 -7.42 -5.10 9.02
N GLY A 65 -6.16 -5.51 8.83
CA GLY A 65 -5.01 -4.61 8.81
C GLY A 65 -5.10 -3.56 7.71
N LYS A 66 -5.41 -3.97 6.47
CA LYS A 66 -5.62 -3.04 5.34
C LYS A 66 -6.75 -2.05 5.63
N PHE A 67 -7.88 -2.53 6.14
CA PHE A 67 -9.03 -1.69 6.46
C PHE A 67 -8.69 -0.64 7.52
N LEU A 68 -8.08 -1.06 8.62
CA LEU A 68 -7.70 -0.18 9.71
C LEU A 68 -6.63 0.84 9.30
N PHE A 69 -5.61 0.40 8.55
CA PHE A 69 -4.60 1.29 8.00
C PHE A 69 -5.23 2.36 7.10
N GLY A 70 -6.18 1.97 6.24
CA GLY A 70 -6.96 2.90 5.42
C GLY A 70 -7.71 3.95 6.24
N LYS A 71 -8.28 3.55 7.39
CA LYS A 71 -9.07 4.44 8.25
C LYS A 71 -8.22 5.38 9.10
N ALA A 72 -7.12 4.89 9.66
CA ALA A 72 -6.35 5.58 10.70
C ALA A 72 -5.00 6.15 10.21
N CYS A 73 -4.38 5.55 9.18
CA CYS A 73 -2.98 5.83 8.83
C CYS A 73 -2.82 6.44 7.43
N ALA A 74 -3.68 6.04 6.48
CA ALA A 74 -3.50 6.33 5.06
C ALA A 74 -3.58 7.83 4.69
N SER A 75 -4.16 8.69 5.54
CA SER A 75 -4.16 10.14 5.30
C SER A 75 -2.73 10.69 5.16
N CYS A 76 -1.81 10.14 5.96
CA CYS A 76 -0.39 10.52 5.99
C CYS A 76 0.53 9.46 5.37
N HIS A 77 0.12 8.19 5.37
CA HIS A 77 0.96 7.05 4.96
C HIS A 77 0.45 6.25 3.75
N VAL A 78 -0.29 6.89 2.85
CA VAL A 78 -0.77 6.24 1.62
C VAL A 78 0.39 5.64 0.81
N GLY A 79 0.34 4.34 0.50
CA GLY A 79 1.39 3.68 -0.26
C GLY A 79 2.75 3.63 0.47
N GLY A 80 2.79 3.79 1.79
CA GLY A 80 4.01 3.65 2.60
C GLY A 80 4.89 4.90 2.71
N LEU A 81 4.49 6.03 2.13
CA LEU A 81 5.18 7.32 2.33
C LEU A 81 4.87 7.92 3.71
N THR A 82 5.43 9.08 4.01
CA THR A 82 5.02 9.90 5.16
C THR A 82 4.93 11.36 4.72
N LYS A 83 3.71 11.85 4.47
CA LYS A 83 3.50 13.22 3.97
C LYS A 83 4.14 14.31 4.82
N PRO A 84 3.99 14.33 6.17
CA PRO A 84 4.56 15.40 6.99
C PRO A 84 6.09 15.32 7.11
N ASN A 85 6.69 14.16 6.82
CA ASN A 85 8.14 13.97 6.84
C ASN A 85 8.56 12.95 5.77
N PRO A 86 8.77 13.40 4.52
CA PRO A 86 9.11 12.51 3.40
C PRO A 86 10.44 11.76 3.57
N ASN A 87 11.29 12.17 4.52
CA ASN A 87 12.57 11.50 4.80
C ASN A 87 12.42 10.20 5.59
N VAL A 88 11.23 9.91 6.14
CA VAL A 88 10.99 8.72 6.97
C VAL A 88 9.79 7.95 6.43
N GLY A 89 10.03 6.89 5.65
CA GLY A 89 9.00 6.04 5.07
C GLY A 89 8.62 4.82 5.92
N LEU A 90 7.61 4.08 5.45
CA LEU A 90 7.24 2.74 5.95
C LEU A 90 7.84 1.62 5.09
N ASP A 91 8.84 1.93 4.25
CA ASP A 91 9.63 0.94 3.54
C ASP A 91 10.52 0.14 4.51
N ILE A 92 10.92 -1.06 4.10
CA ILE A 92 11.62 -1.97 5.01
C ILE A 92 12.99 -1.43 5.46
N LYS A 93 13.68 -0.64 4.63
CA LYS A 93 15.01 -0.10 4.94
C LYS A 93 14.90 0.96 6.02
N SER A 94 13.95 1.89 5.88
CA SER A 94 13.64 2.89 6.91
C SER A 94 13.21 2.24 8.22
N LEU A 95 12.31 1.25 8.17
CA LEU A 95 11.87 0.56 9.37
C LEU A 95 13.02 -0.18 10.08
N GLN A 96 13.94 -0.78 9.33
CA GLN A 96 15.04 -1.58 9.88
C GLN A 96 16.08 -0.74 10.64
N VAL A 97 16.35 0.50 10.20
CA VAL A 97 17.39 1.34 10.82
C VAL A 97 16.86 2.34 11.86
N ALA A 98 15.54 2.38 12.06
CA ALA A 98 14.93 3.07 13.20
C ALA A 98 15.42 2.48 14.54
N ARG A 99 15.31 3.26 15.61
CA ARG A 99 15.66 2.83 16.98
C ARG A 99 14.44 2.85 17.90
N PRO A 100 14.06 1.72 18.53
CA PRO A 100 14.44 0.35 18.12
C PRO A 100 13.99 0.05 16.67
N PRO A 101 14.54 -1.00 16.01
CA PRO A 101 14.14 -1.41 14.66
C PRO A 101 12.65 -1.72 14.58
N LYS A 102 11.94 -1.16 13.60
CA LYS A 102 10.49 -1.27 13.43
C LYS A 102 10.11 -2.21 12.27
N ASN A 103 11.03 -3.04 11.81
CA ASN A 103 10.82 -4.04 10.76
C ASN A 103 10.24 -5.38 11.29
N ASN A 104 9.56 -5.35 12.44
CA ASN A 104 8.89 -6.52 13.03
C ASN A 104 7.58 -6.10 13.71
N VAL A 105 6.63 -7.03 13.80
CA VAL A 105 5.26 -6.74 14.29
C VAL A 105 5.27 -6.26 15.74
N ALA A 106 6.08 -6.85 16.63
CA ALA A 106 6.15 -6.44 18.03
C ALA A 106 6.52 -4.96 18.20
N ASN A 107 7.54 -4.50 17.47
CA ASN A 107 7.99 -3.11 17.55
C ASN A 107 7.04 -2.14 16.85
N LEU A 108 6.32 -2.58 15.82
CA LEU A 108 5.23 -1.78 15.23
C LEU A 108 4.03 -1.64 16.18
N ILE A 109 3.66 -2.71 16.90
CA ILE A 109 2.63 -2.62 17.94
C ILE A 109 3.05 -1.61 19.01
N ALA A 110 4.30 -1.70 19.48
CA ALA A 110 4.83 -0.76 20.47
C ALA A 110 4.74 0.69 19.95
N TYR A 111 5.14 0.94 18.70
CA TYR A 111 5.09 2.27 18.09
C TYR A 111 3.66 2.81 17.92
N ILE A 112 2.69 1.98 17.52
CA ILE A 112 1.27 2.39 17.40
C ILE A 112 0.69 2.75 18.77
N ILE A 113 1.16 2.11 19.83
CA ILE A 113 0.71 2.38 21.20
C ILE A 113 1.37 3.65 21.74
N ALA A 114 2.69 3.76 21.66
CA ALA A 114 3.49 4.86 22.19
C ALA A 114 4.63 5.20 21.22
N PRO A 115 4.41 6.16 20.28
CA PRO A 115 5.35 6.47 19.23
C PRO A 115 6.50 7.32 19.76
N THR A 116 7.70 7.08 19.25
CA THR A 116 8.90 7.87 19.54
C THR A 116 9.50 8.43 18.25
N THR A 117 10.42 9.37 18.37
CA THR A 117 11.27 9.79 17.24
C THR A 117 12.03 8.60 16.63
N TYR A 118 12.59 8.83 15.44
CA TYR A 118 13.27 7.80 14.66
C TYR A 118 14.49 7.19 15.38
N ASP A 119 15.16 8.00 16.20
CA ASP A 119 16.26 7.61 17.09
C ASP A 119 15.79 7.01 18.43
N GLY A 120 14.49 7.02 18.71
CA GLY A 120 13.88 6.41 19.89
C GLY A 120 13.96 7.25 21.16
N LEU A 121 14.48 8.47 21.10
CA LEU A 121 14.80 9.27 22.29
C LEU A 121 13.63 10.11 22.82
N THR A 122 12.76 10.58 21.92
CA THR A 122 11.71 11.54 22.27
C THR A 122 10.34 10.95 22.02
N ASP A 123 9.45 11.06 23.02
CA ASP A 123 8.04 10.73 22.87
C ASP A 123 7.36 11.73 21.93
N ILE A 124 6.64 11.23 20.93
CA ILE A 124 5.93 12.06 19.94
C ILE A 124 4.41 11.83 20.00
N SER A 125 3.90 11.31 21.12
CA SER A 125 2.47 11.02 21.30
C SER A 125 1.54 12.22 21.16
N ASP A 126 2.03 13.46 21.19
CA ASP A 126 1.21 14.66 21.00
C ASP A 126 1.12 15.12 19.54
N ILE A 127 2.01 14.61 18.67
CA ILE A 127 2.04 14.96 17.24
C ILE A 127 1.87 13.76 16.31
N HIS A 128 1.81 12.54 16.84
CA HIS A 128 1.57 11.31 16.08
C HIS A 128 0.40 10.51 16.66
N PRO A 129 -0.62 10.14 15.86
CA PRO A 129 -1.74 9.34 16.33
C PRO A 129 -1.31 8.04 17.01
N CYS A 130 -1.76 7.82 18.25
CA CYS A 130 -1.45 6.62 19.03
C CYS A 130 -2.54 6.32 20.09
N THR A 131 -2.50 5.09 20.63
CA THR A 131 -3.49 4.68 21.66
C THR A 131 -3.15 5.18 23.07
N LYS A 132 -1.87 5.45 23.38
CA LYS A 132 -1.45 6.11 24.64
C LYS A 132 -2.16 7.44 24.83
N GLN A 133 -2.32 8.21 23.75
CA GLN A 133 -2.96 9.53 23.73
C GLN A 133 -4.33 9.49 23.03
N SER A 134 -5.13 8.45 23.33
CA SER A 134 -6.42 8.17 22.68
C SER A 134 -7.47 9.28 22.79
N ARG A 135 -7.32 10.20 23.75
CA ARG A 135 -8.20 11.38 23.89
C ARG A 135 -8.00 12.36 22.73
N LEU A 136 -6.77 12.60 22.30
CA LEU A 136 -6.46 13.51 21.19
C LEU A 136 -6.81 12.92 19.82
N TYR A 137 -6.73 11.59 19.68
CA TYR A 137 -6.88 10.93 18.39
C TYR A 137 -8.07 9.96 18.35
N THR A 138 -9.22 10.47 17.92
CA THR A 138 -10.48 9.71 17.84
C THR A 138 -10.37 8.45 16.96
N LYS A 139 -9.61 8.51 15.85
CA LYS A 139 -9.48 7.41 14.89
C LYS A 139 -8.74 6.18 15.42
N VAL A 140 -7.92 6.34 16.45
CA VAL A 140 -7.11 5.25 17.04
C VAL A 140 -7.59 4.86 18.44
N ARG A 141 -8.53 5.60 19.02
CA ARG A 141 -9.01 5.42 20.40
C ARG A 141 -9.54 4.03 20.72
N SER A 142 -10.18 3.39 19.75
CA SER A 142 -10.80 2.06 19.90
C SER A 142 -9.91 0.92 19.41
N LEU A 143 -8.67 1.20 18.98
CA LEU A 143 -7.78 0.15 18.51
C LEU A 143 -7.33 -0.74 19.68
N THR A 144 -7.63 -2.03 19.56
CA THR A 144 -7.13 -3.04 20.47
C THR A 144 -5.68 -3.41 20.15
N ARG A 145 -5.00 -4.16 21.03
CA ARG A 145 -3.68 -4.74 20.69
C ARG A 145 -3.75 -5.65 19.45
N PHE A 146 -4.86 -6.37 19.27
CA PHE A 146 -5.08 -7.20 18.08
C PHE A 146 -5.21 -6.35 16.80
N ASP A 147 -5.86 -5.20 16.89
CA ASP A 147 -5.94 -4.26 15.78
C ASP A 147 -4.56 -3.67 15.45
N CYS A 148 -3.76 -3.32 16.46
CA CYS A 148 -2.38 -2.88 16.30
C CYS A 148 -1.53 -3.97 15.63
N PHE A 149 -1.70 -5.25 16.02
CA PHE A 149 -1.07 -6.39 15.37
C PHE A 149 -1.44 -6.47 13.89
N CYS A 150 -2.73 -6.35 13.56
CA CYS A 150 -3.19 -6.38 12.17
C CYS A 150 -2.62 -5.22 11.34
N ILE A 151 -2.55 -4.00 11.90
CA ILE A 151 -1.95 -2.84 11.24
C ILE A 151 -0.44 -3.06 11.02
N GLY A 152 0.29 -3.49 12.05
CA GLY A 152 1.72 -3.79 11.94
C GLY A 152 2.01 -4.87 10.91
N GLY A 153 1.21 -5.94 10.90
CA GLY A 153 1.25 -6.98 9.87
C GLY A 153 0.98 -6.44 8.47
N HIS A 154 0.02 -5.52 8.30
CA HIS A 154 -0.26 -4.89 7.02
C HIS A 154 0.94 -4.09 6.49
N VAL A 155 1.58 -3.27 7.34
CA VAL A 155 2.75 -2.47 6.96
C VAL A 155 3.88 -3.36 6.42
N LEU A 156 4.24 -4.42 7.16
CA LEU A 156 5.32 -5.33 6.74
C LEU A 156 4.94 -6.14 5.50
N LEU A 157 3.69 -6.60 5.42
CA LEU A 157 3.20 -7.33 4.27
C LEU A 157 3.22 -6.47 3.00
N GLN A 158 2.82 -5.20 3.07
CA GLN A 158 2.87 -4.30 1.92
C GLN A 158 4.31 -4.00 1.50
N ALA A 159 5.21 -3.74 2.45
CA ALA A 159 6.64 -3.56 2.15
C ALA A 159 7.23 -4.77 1.42
N LYS A 160 6.85 -5.99 1.82
CA LYS A 160 7.25 -7.23 1.15
C LYS A 160 6.64 -7.41 -0.25
N LEU A 161 5.35 -7.09 -0.41
CA LEU A 161 4.63 -7.34 -1.66
C LEU A 161 4.94 -6.32 -2.76
N LEU A 162 5.07 -5.05 -2.38
CA LEU A 162 5.20 -3.94 -3.32
C LEU A 162 6.65 -3.50 -3.51
N GLY A 163 7.57 -3.94 -2.64
CA GLY A 163 8.98 -3.60 -2.72
C GLY A 163 9.18 -2.09 -2.77
N GLU A 164 9.90 -1.61 -3.77
CA GLU A 164 10.22 -0.18 -3.95
C GLU A 164 8.98 0.70 -4.16
N LYS A 165 7.85 0.15 -4.63
CA LYS A 165 6.62 0.93 -4.77
C LYS A 165 6.05 1.35 -3.42
N TRP A 166 6.32 0.60 -2.35
CA TRP A 166 5.88 0.95 -1.00
C TRP A 166 6.92 1.86 -0.33
N GLY A 167 6.56 3.13 -0.16
CA GLY A 167 7.46 4.19 0.29
C GLY A 167 8.12 4.97 -0.84
N GLY A 168 8.14 4.46 -2.07
CA GLY A 168 8.76 5.13 -3.22
C GLY A 168 7.98 6.34 -3.78
N GLY A 169 6.71 6.48 -3.41
CA GLY A 169 5.88 7.62 -3.82
C GLY A 169 5.67 7.71 -5.33
N LYS A 170 5.53 8.95 -5.84
CA LYS A 170 5.08 9.23 -7.22
C LYS A 170 5.96 8.66 -8.34
N VAL A 171 7.21 8.29 -8.05
CA VAL A 171 8.14 7.72 -9.03
C VAL A 171 7.72 6.31 -9.45
N TYR A 172 6.89 5.64 -8.64
CA TYR A 172 6.53 4.23 -8.79
C TYR A 172 5.03 3.97 -8.99
N TYR A 173 4.23 5.04 -9.21
CA TYR A 173 2.79 4.95 -9.48
C TYR A 173 2.48 4.57 -10.92
#